data_AF-A0A4V4HSQ6-F1
#
_entry.id   AF-A0A4V4HSQ6-F1
#
_cell.length_a   1.000
_cell.length_b   1.000
_cell.length_c   1.000
_cell.angle_alpha   90.00
_cell.angle_beta   90.00
_cell.angle_gamma   90.00
#
_symmetry.space_group_name_H-M   'P 1'
#
loop_
_entity.id
_entity.type
_entity.pdbx_description
1 polymer ?
#
loop_
_entity_poly.entity_id
_entity_poly.type
_entity_poly.pdbx_seq_one_letter_code
_entity_poly.pdbx_strand_id
1 'polypeptide(L)'
;MAAREIDTEALEEYRSVVRDQLELLDSIITKLENGQPLGRLPAFGQLDASVTAKQNYETFHETTWTNLQNLRESLHGMITTLNDSAELSEEADAAAESDLNDYDSALA
;
A
#
# COMPACT_ATOMS: atom_id res chain seq x y z
N MET A 1 21.98 -21.20 -17.13
CA MET A 1 21.03 -20.17 -16.66
C MET A 1 20.72 -20.51 -15.21
N ALA A 2 21.06 -19.64 -14.25
CA ALA A 2 20.69 -19.89 -12.86
C ALA A 2 19.17 -19.76 -12.75
N ALA A 3 18.51 -20.78 -12.21
CA ALA A 3 17.08 -20.68 -11.89
C ALA A 3 16.93 -19.52 -10.91
N ARG A 4 16.07 -18.55 -11.26
CA ARG A 4 15.75 -17.44 -10.39
C ARG A 4 14.76 -17.97 -9.37
N GLU A 5 15.28 -18.56 -8.30
CA GLU A 5 14.46 -19.04 -7.18
C GLU A 5 13.83 -17.82 -6.49
N ILE A 6 12.51 -17.83 -6.39
CA ILE A 6 11.77 -16.79 -5.69
C ILE A 6 11.83 -17.12 -4.20
N ASP A 7 12.36 -16.19 -3.41
CA ASP A 7 12.37 -16.28 -1.95
C ASP A 7 10.97 -15.93 -1.42
N THR A 8 10.17 -16.97 -1.16
CA THR A 8 8.80 -16.83 -0.68
C THR A 8 8.73 -16.27 0.74
N GLU A 9 9.70 -16.61 1.60
CA GLU A 9 9.78 -16.09 2.97
C GLU A 9 10.02 -14.57 2.96
N ALA A 10 10.95 -14.09 2.13
CA ALA A 10 11.21 -12.66 1.98
C ALA A 10 10.01 -11.89 1.42
N LEU A 11 9.23 -12.49 0.51
CA LEU A 11 8.00 -11.88 -0.02
C LEU A 11 6.91 -11.78 1.04
N GLU A 12 6.75 -12.81 1.87
CA GLU A 12 5.80 -12.79 2.98
C GLU A 12 6.16 -11.77 4.05
N GLU A 13 7.45 -11.68 4.41
CA GLU A 13 7.97 -10.66 5.33
C GLU A 13 7.68 -9.26 4.79
N TYR A 14 8.04 -9.01 3.52
CA TYR A 14 7.79 -7.70 2.90
C TYR A 14 6.29 -7.37 2.85
N ARG A 15 5.44 -8.35 2.53
CA ARG A 15 3.97 -8.17 2.58
C ARG A 15 3.49 -7.82 3.99
N SER A 16 4.05 -8.43 5.03
CA SER A 16 3.73 -8.09 6.42
C SER A 16 4.12 -6.65 6.74
N VAL A 17 5.33 -6.24 6.37
CA VAL A 17 5.80 -4.86 6.58
C VAL A 17 4.87 -3.85 5.90
N VAL A 18 4.48 -4.09 4.64
CA VAL A 18 3.59 -3.19 3.91
C VAL A 18 2.20 -3.12 4.56
N ARG A 19 1.67 -4.23 5.10
CA ARG A 19 0.41 -4.26 5.84
C ARG A 19 0.48 -3.46 7.15
N ASP A 20 1.56 -3.62 7.91
CA ASP A 20 1.76 -2.89 9.16
C ASP A 20 1.85 -1.37 8.91
N GLN A 21 2.53 -0.97 7.83
CA GLN A 21 2.59 0.44 7.42
C GLN A 21 1.21 0.97 7.01
N LEU A 22 0.41 0.15 6.31
CA LEU A 22 -0.94 0.53 5.92
C LEU A 22 -1.86 0.70 7.14
N GLU A 23 -1.77 -0.20 8.13
CA GLU A 23 -2.56 -0.09 9.37
C GLU A 23 -2.17 1.18 10.16
N LEU A 24 -0.87 1.45 10.29
CA LEU A 24 -0.39 2.68 10.91
C LEU A 24 -0.92 3.91 10.17
N LEU A 25 -0.84 3.90 8.85
CA LEU A 25 -1.28 5.00 7.99
C LEU A 25 -2.79 5.24 8.13
N ASP A 26 -3.60 4.19 8.12
CA ASP A 26 -5.05 4.27 8.32
C ASP A 26 -5.37 4.87 9.71
N SER A 27 -4.62 4.50 10.76
CA SER A 27 -4.80 5.07 12.09
C SER A 27 -4.54 6.60 12.16
N ILE A 28 -3.67 7.10 11.28
CA ILE A 28 -3.34 8.54 11.17
C ILE A 28 -4.41 9.25 10.34
N ILE A 29 -4.77 8.68 9.18
CA ILE A 29 -5.78 9.22 8.27
C ILE A 29 -7.11 9.38 9.00
N THR A 30 -7.55 8.37 9.78
CA THR A 30 -8.77 8.46 10.58
C THR A 30 -8.78 9.67 11.52
N LYS A 31 -7.63 10.09 12.07
CA LYS A 31 -7.61 11.28 12.96
C LYS A 31 -7.80 12.60 12.20
N LEU A 32 -7.44 12.62 10.92
CA LEU A 32 -7.54 13.77 10.02
C LEU A 32 -8.92 13.87 9.34
N GLU A 33 -9.73 12.82 9.38
CA GLU A 33 -11.07 12.82 8.79
C GLU A 33 -11.99 13.89 9.38
N ASN A 34 -12.91 14.38 8.56
CA ASN A 34 -13.91 15.34 8.97
C ASN A 34 -14.66 14.87 10.23
N GLY A 35 -14.69 15.72 11.25
CA GLY A 35 -15.33 15.41 12.53
C GLY A 35 -14.42 14.77 13.56
N GLN A 36 -13.23 14.32 13.18
CA GLN A 36 -12.20 13.77 14.07
C GLN A 36 -11.29 14.89 14.62
N PRO A 37 -10.47 14.63 15.65
CA PRO A 37 -9.73 15.67 16.36
C PRO A 37 -8.85 16.57 15.48
N LEU A 38 -8.27 16.04 14.40
CA LEU A 38 -7.42 16.80 13.48
C LEU A 38 -8.11 17.19 12.17
N GLY A 39 -9.34 16.71 11.92
CA GLY A 39 -10.16 17.11 10.77
C GLY A 39 -11.05 18.31 11.03
N ARG A 40 -10.97 18.93 12.21
CA ARG A 40 -11.69 20.16 12.53
C ARG A 40 -10.75 21.35 12.45
N LEU A 41 -11.25 22.44 11.90
CA LEU A 41 -10.56 23.74 11.93
C LEU A 41 -10.42 24.22 13.37
N PRO A 42 -9.21 24.60 13.81
CA PRO A 42 -9.01 25.29 15.08
C PRO A 42 -9.78 26.60 15.17
N ALA A 43 -10.11 27.03 16.39
CA ALA A 43 -10.70 28.34 16.64
C ALA A 43 -9.64 29.45 16.58
N PHE A 44 -9.31 29.93 15.38
CA PHE A 44 -8.23 30.91 15.16
C PHE A 44 -8.51 32.32 15.71
N GLY A 45 -9.73 32.63 16.15
CA GLY A 45 -10.12 33.97 16.60
C GLY A 45 -10.43 34.93 15.44
N GLN A 46 -10.47 36.24 15.73
CA GLN A 46 -10.86 37.30 14.77
C GLN A 46 -9.81 38.40 14.59
N LEU A 47 -8.56 38.16 15.00
CA LEU A 47 -7.48 39.13 14.75
C LEU A 47 -7.04 39.05 13.28
N ASP A 48 -6.39 40.08 12.75
CA ASP A 48 -5.92 40.07 11.36
C ASP A 48 -5.01 38.87 11.05
N ALA A 49 -4.17 38.48 12.02
CA ALA A 49 -3.32 37.29 11.93
C ALA A 49 -4.11 35.96 11.87
N SER A 50 -5.37 35.94 12.34
CA SER A 50 -6.23 34.75 12.34
C SER A 50 -6.58 34.30 10.92
N VAL A 51 -6.68 35.23 9.96
CA VAL A 51 -6.98 34.92 8.55
C VAL A 51 -5.82 34.14 7.93
N THR A 52 -4.59 34.63 8.10
CA THR A 52 -3.39 33.95 7.60
C THR A 52 -3.17 32.61 8.30
N ALA A 53 -3.36 32.53 9.62
CA ALA A 53 -3.23 31.28 10.35
C ALA A 53 -4.23 30.21 9.87
N LYS A 54 -5.48 30.62 9.57
CA LYS A 54 -6.50 29.75 9.00
C LYS A 54 -6.10 29.22 7.63
N GLN A 55 -5.67 30.11 6.73
CA GLN A 55 -5.23 29.70 5.38
C GLN A 55 -4.04 28.73 5.44
N ASN A 56 -3.05 29.01 6.28
CA ASN A 56 -1.89 28.13 6.46
C ASN A 56 -2.32 26.74 6.98
N TYR A 57 -3.25 26.69 7.91
CA TYR A 57 -3.78 25.43 8.42
C TYR A 57 -4.53 24.65 7.35
N GLU A 58 -5.40 25.30 6.57
CA GLU A 58 -6.15 24.67 5.49
C GLU A 58 -5.21 24.05 4.45
N THR A 59 -4.20 24.82 3.99
CA THR A 59 -3.19 24.32 3.05
C THR A 59 -2.37 23.17 3.64
N PHE A 60 -1.94 23.28 4.89
CA PHE A 60 -1.19 22.21 5.55
C PHE A 60 -2.02 20.93 5.67
N HIS A 61 -3.28 21.06 6.08
CA HIS A 61 -4.19 19.94 6.26
C HIS A 61 -4.47 19.25 4.92
N GLU A 62 -4.82 20.01 3.88
CA GLU A 62 -5.08 19.49 2.53
C GLU A 62 -3.85 18.79 1.94
N THR A 63 -2.67 19.40 2.08
CA THR A 63 -1.42 18.83 1.58
C THR A 63 -1.09 17.53 2.32
N THR A 64 -1.21 17.53 3.65
CA THR A 64 -0.97 16.33 4.46
C THR A 64 -1.93 15.22 4.11
N TRP A 65 -3.23 15.53 4.02
CA TRP A 65 -4.26 14.58 3.62
C TRP A 65 -3.94 13.94 2.27
N THR A 66 -3.67 14.77 1.25
CA THR A 66 -3.37 14.30 -0.10
C THR A 66 -2.13 13.40 -0.12
N ASN A 67 -1.07 13.78 0.58
CA ASN A 67 0.16 12.98 0.66
C ASN A 67 -0.09 11.62 1.32
N LEU A 68 -0.87 11.57 2.40
CA LEU A 68 -1.20 10.32 3.09
C LEU A 68 -2.08 9.42 2.22
N GLN A 69 -3.05 9.98 1.50
CA GLN A 69 -3.88 9.23 0.56
C GLN A 69 -3.05 8.63 -0.59
N ASN A 70 -2.12 9.40 -1.17
CA ASN A 70 -1.22 8.91 -2.21
C ASN A 70 -0.31 7.77 -1.71
N LEU A 71 0.20 7.90 -0.47
CA LEU A 71 0.98 6.85 0.16
C LEU A 71 0.13 5.58 0.37
N ARG A 72 -1.12 5.75 0.82
CA ARG A 72 -2.07 4.65 1.04
C ARG A 72 -2.34 3.89 -0.26
N GLU A 73 -2.63 4.60 -1.34
CA GLU A 73 -2.83 4.02 -2.66
C GLU A 73 -1.59 3.27 -3.14
N SER A 74 -0.39 3.86 -2.94
CA SER A 74 0.87 3.23 -3.31
C SER A 74 1.10 1.92 -2.55
N LEU A 75 0.85 1.88 -1.24
CA LEU A 75 0.99 0.68 -0.41
C LEU A 75 -0.03 -0.41 -0.81
N HIS A 76 -1.27 -0.03 -1.10
CA HIS A 76 -2.26 -0.97 -1.66
C HIS A 76 -1.79 -1.53 -2.99
N GLY A 77 -1.28 -0.69 -3.89
CA GLY A 77 -0.72 -1.12 -5.18
C GLY A 77 0.43 -2.10 -5.02
N MET A 78 1.32 -1.88 -4.05
CA MET A 78 2.40 -2.82 -3.72
C MET A 78 1.85 -4.18 -3.28
N ILE A 79 0.85 -4.23 -2.38
CA ILE A 79 0.23 -5.48 -1.95
C ILE A 79 -0.39 -6.22 -3.14
N THR A 80 -1.14 -5.50 -3.99
CA THR A 80 -1.75 -6.09 -5.19
C THR A 80 -0.69 -6.68 -6.11
N THR A 81 0.37 -5.93 -6.43
CA THR A 81 1.46 -6.43 -7.29
C THR A 81 2.15 -7.65 -6.71
N LEU A 82 2.35 -7.70 -5.38
CA LEU A 82 2.92 -8.87 -4.71
C LEU A 82 2.02 -10.11 -4.84
N ASN A 83 0.71 -9.94 -4.66
CA ASN A 83 -0.25 -11.04 -4.81
C ASN A 83 -0.31 -11.52 -6.27
N ASP A 84 -0.44 -10.61 -7.23
CA ASP A 84 -0.49 -10.92 -8.66
C ASP A 84 0.79 -11.67 -9.11
N SER A 85 1.94 -11.28 -8.56
CA SER A 85 3.23 -11.93 -8.85
C SER A 85 3.30 -13.34 -8.27
N ALA A 86 2.70 -13.57 -7.10
CA ALA A 86 2.64 -14.90 -6.48
C ALA A 86 1.71 -15.82 -7.27
N GLU A 87 0.51 -15.35 -7.65
CA GLU A 87 -0.44 -16.11 -8.47
C GLU A 87 0.18 -16.48 -9.84
N LEU A 88 0.85 -15.54 -10.50
CA LEU A 88 1.53 -15.81 -11.77
C LEU A 88 2.65 -16.85 -11.65
N SER A 89 3.35 -16.87 -10.51
CA SER A 89 4.39 -17.88 -10.25
C SER A 89 3.79 -19.27 -10.09
N GLU A 90 2.71 -19.39 -9.32
CA GLU A 90 2.00 -20.67 -9.11
C GLU A 90 1.43 -21.22 -10.43
N GLU A 91 0.85 -20.35 -11.28
CA GLU A 91 0.36 -20.73 -12.61
C GLU A 91 1.50 -21.21 -13.53
N ALA A 92 2.66 -20.54 -13.50
CA ALA A 92 3.81 -20.91 -14.31
C ALA A 92 4.40 -22.27 -13.87
N ASP A 93 4.49 -22.51 -12.57
CA ASP A 93 4.98 -23.77 -12.02
C ASP A 93 4.04 -24.93 -12.35
N ALA A 94 2.71 -24.72 -12.25
CA ALA A 94 1.71 -25.72 -12.63
C ALA A 94 1.75 -26.06 -14.13
N ALA A 95 1.94 -25.05 -14.99
CA ALA A 95 2.11 -25.26 -16.43
C ALA A 95 3.38 -26.06 -16.74
N ALA A 96 4.49 -25.74 -16.09
CA ALA A 96 5.75 -26.47 -16.25
C ALA A 96 5.65 -27.94 -15.77
N GLU A 97 4.94 -28.19 -14.67
CA GLU A 97 4.68 -29.56 -14.19
C GLU A 97 3.81 -30.35 -15.17
N SER A 98 2.76 -29.71 -15.72
CA SER A 98 1.91 -30.34 -16.74
C SER A 98 2.72 -30.72 -17.99
N ASP A 99 3.54 -29.80 -18.49
CA ASP A 99 4.38 -30.05 -19.67
C ASP A 99 5.34 -31.22 -19.42
N LEU A 100 5.99 -31.28 -18.25
CA LEU A 100 6.88 -32.38 -17.88
C LEU A 100 6.17 -33.74 -17.83
N ASN A 101 4.97 -33.77 -17.23
CA ASN A 101 4.16 -35.00 -17.18
C ASN A 101 3.74 -35.48 -18.58
N ASP A 102 3.38 -34.55 -19.47
CA ASP A 102 3.05 -34.86 -20.86
C ASP A 102 4.27 -35.43 -21.61
N TYR A 103 5.46 -34.86 -21.42
CA TYR A 103 6.71 -35.39 -22.00
C TYR A 103 7.05 -36.79 -21.50
N ASP A 104 6.95 -37.05 -20.20
CA ASP A 104 7.23 -38.36 -19.61
C ASP A 104 6.21 -39.41 -20.11
N SER A 105 4.95 -39.03 -20.29
CA SER A 105 3.91 -39.92 -20.84
C SER A 105 4.14 -40.27 -22.31
N ALA A 106 4.78 -39.38 -23.09
CA ALA A 106 5.09 -39.61 -24.50
C ALA A 106 6.34 -40.48 -24.73
N LEU A 107 7.17 -40.67 -23.69
CA LEU A 107 8.39 -41.48 -23.73
C LEU A 107 8.21 -42.91 -23.17
N ALA A 108 7.07 -43.20 -22.55
CA ALA A 108 6.69 -44.51 -22.00
C ALA A 108 5.91 -45.37 -23.02
#